data_AF-A0A970F9P5-F1
#
_entry.id   AF-A0A970F9P5-F1
#
_cell.length_a   1.000
_cell.length_b   1.000
_cell.length_c   1.000
_cell.angle_alpha   90.00
_cell.angle_beta   90.00
_cell.angle_gamma   90.00
#
_symmetry.space_group_name_H-M   'P 1'
#
loop_
_entity.id
_entity.type
_entity.pdbx_description
1 polymer ?
#
loop_
_entity_poly.entity_id
_entity_poly.type
_entity_poly.pdbx_seq_one_letter_code
_entity_poly.pdbx_strand_id
1 'polypeptide(L)'
;MRKGYQWIGLSLCLILLIGVYWYINRPESSPEPEATAERDLDFWDFTEEDISQLVLIGSQNIALEQTEAGWQVAGLDPELTNHSQVSTVVRRFATLEADFVLETEPDDLSKYGLAKPSVTVKAELADGSEKVVYLGNRHPTEYLFYLMVEGDAAVYAVNGMYGTAFQSTLENFRKRELGSFNLADLNRLVIHNSGQERIEIAAAEDPAENLKGLDRLRFISPYRTPLRIAALENYAKFTLDGGLFLSLRVKDFIDLNPEDLAQYGLDQPQGELLIEDRASSIHLLLGNERNDLEVYAMLAGGSEVFSIYKNLIRIRDADPFEWLIKVLYMVSIDDVNRVDVTWDDQHYVLTMEREEIVVEEDGELKTEIKESFYLNGIRAEERIFRRTYGTIVGLTVDAVLDQIPDEVGEPEFKLVFYHEDPERLPVTIELLPYSRDLYATRIEGVVEFVIARDKVESVKQHLTTTLAELEQ
;
A
#
# COMPACT_ATOMS: atom_id res chain seq x y z
N MET A 1 1.16 -73.43 57.23
CA MET A 1 1.84 -72.35 56.49
C MET A 1 2.73 -72.96 55.41
N ARG A 2 2.26 -73.14 54.15
CA ARG A 2 3.14 -73.57 53.02
C ARG A 2 2.51 -73.56 51.61
N LYS A 3 1.35 -72.90 51.38
CA LYS A 3 0.70 -72.85 50.05
C LYS A 3 0.70 -71.47 49.35
N GLY A 4 1.04 -70.38 50.05
CA GLY A 4 1.08 -69.03 49.45
C GLY A 4 2.35 -68.71 48.65
N TYR A 5 3.51 -69.25 49.05
CA TYR A 5 4.80 -68.96 48.39
C TYR A 5 4.98 -69.69 47.05
N GLN A 6 4.22 -70.76 46.78
CA GLN A 6 4.32 -71.50 45.52
C GLN A 6 3.70 -70.74 44.33
N TRP A 7 2.59 -70.02 44.55
CA TRP A 7 1.92 -69.24 43.51
C TRP A 7 2.68 -67.95 43.14
N ILE A 8 3.35 -67.34 44.12
CA ILE A 8 4.20 -66.16 43.89
C ILE A 8 5.45 -66.56 43.09
N GLY A 9 6.08 -67.69 43.45
CA GLY A 9 7.23 -68.22 42.70
C GLY A 9 6.88 -68.60 41.25
N LEU A 10 5.73 -69.23 41.03
CA LEU A 10 5.26 -69.60 39.68
C LEU A 10 4.93 -68.38 38.82
N SER A 11 4.33 -67.35 39.41
CA SER A 11 4.02 -66.10 38.71
C SER A 11 5.29 -65.34 38.32
N LEU A 12 6.30 -65.34 39.19
CA LEU A 12 7.60 -64.73 38.89
C LEU A 12 8.32 -65.47 37.76
N CYS A 13 8.30 -66.81 37.77
CA CYS A 13 8.84 -67.63 36.68
C CYS A 13 8.11 -67.39 35.35
N LEU A 14 6.78 -67.23 35.38
CA LEU A 14 6.01 -66.99 34.16
C LEU A 14 6.31 -65.62 33.56
N ILE A 15 6.44 -64.57 34.39
CA ILE A 15 6.85 -63.23 33.93
C ILE A 15 8.27 -63.27 33.33
N LEU A 16 9.18 -64.02 33.95
CA LEU A 16 10.55 -64.17 33.47
C LEU A 16 10.59 -64.94 32.15
N LEU A 17 9.77 -65.98 31.99
CA LEU A 17 9.62 -66.72 30.73
C LEU A 17 8.98 -65.87 29.62
N ILE A 18 7.99 -65.02 29.94
CA ILE A 18 7.41 -64.07 28.99
C ILE A 18 8.44 -63.02 28.57
N GLY A 19 9.25 -62.51 29.51
CA GLY A 19 10.34 -61.59 29.21
C GLY A 19 11.41 -62.20 28.32
N VAL A 20 11.80 -63.45 28.59
CA VAL A 20 12.75 -64.22 27.76
C VAL A 20 12.16 -64.53 26.40
N TYR A 21 10.88 -64.90 26.32
CA TYR A 21 10.18 -65.14 25.05
C TYR A 21 10.12 -63.86 24.21
N TRP A 22 9.83 -62.71 24.82
CA TRP A 22 9.80 -61.42 24.13
C TRP A 22 11.20 -60.94 23.72
N TYR A 23 12.22 -61.28 24.49
CA TYR A 23 13.62 -61.00 24.17
C TYR A 23 14.15 -61.86 23.02
N ILE A 24 13.78 -63.14 22.97
CA ILE A 24 14.20 -64.09 21.92
C ILE A 24 13.40 -63.87 20.62
N ASN A 25 12.11 -63.55 20.72
CA ASN A 25 11.24 -63.31 19.56
C ASN A 25 11.09 -61.82 19.21
N ARG A 26 12.02 -60.96 19.66
CA ARG A 26 12.11 -59.61 19.09
C ARG A 26 12.42 -59.76 17.61
N PRO A 27 11.65 -59.14 16.69
CA PRO A 27 12.04 -59.13 15.29
C PRO A 27 13.45 -58.55 15.22
N GLU A 28 14.38 -59.30 14.62
CA GLU A 28 15.72 -58.80 14.35
C GLU A 28 15.56 -57.49 13.58
N SER A 29 15.93 -56.38 14.23
CA SER A 29 16.26 -55.16 13.51
C SER A 29 17.34 -55.55 12.51
N SER A 30 17.00 -55.50 11.22
CA SER A 30 18.00 -55.60 10.16
C SER A 30 19.18 -54.71 10.56
N PRO A 31 20.42 -55.21 10.51
CA PRO A 31 21.55 -54.33 10.75
C PRO A 31 21.45 -53.19 9.75
N GLU A 32 21.22 -51.97 10.23
CA GLU A 32 21.56 -50.79 9.45
C GLU A 32 23.01 -50.99 9.02
N PRO A 33 23.35 -50.80 7.73
CA PRO A 33 24.73 -50.79 7.32
C PRO A 33 25.46 -49.83 8.27
N GLU A 34 26.56 -50.27 8.87
CA GLU A 34 27.44 -49.37 9.62
C GLU A 34 27.90 -48.29 8.64
N ALA A 35 27.22 -47.14 8.65
CA ALA A 35 27.64 -45.96 7.96
C ALA A 35 29.04 -45.63 8.49
N THR A 36 30.06 -45.74 7.64
CA THR A 36 31.32 -45.01 7.82
C THR A 36 30.96 -43.53 7.80
N ALA A 37 30.59 -42.99 8.97
CA ALA A 37 30.13 -41.63 9.13
C ALA A 37 31.31 -40.67 9.05
N GLU A 38 31.78 -40.41 7.83
CA GLU A 38 32.34 -39.11 7.51
C GLU A 38 31.18 -38.10 7.55
N ARG A 39 31.40 -37.03 8.32
CA ARG A 39 30.43 -35.96 8.58
C ARG A 39 30.92 -34.68 7.92
N ASP A 40 29.99 -33.85 7.49
CA ASP A 40 30.21 -32.52 6.93
C ASP A 40 31.08 -32.58 5.66
N LEU A 41 30.53 -33.24 4.63
CA LEU A 41 31.17 -33.37 3.31
C LEU A 41 30.62 -32.31 2.36
N ASP A 42 31.43 -31.29 2.09
CA ASP A 42 31.17 -30.32 1.03
C ASP A 42 31.28 -30.99 -0.35
N PHE A 43 30.28 -30.80 -1.21
CA PHE A 43 30.33 -31.36 -2.57
C PHE A 43 31.19 -30.53 -3.53
N TRP A 44 31.40 -29.25 -3.22
CA TRP A 44 32.17 -28.32 -4.04
C TRP A 44 32.58 -27.09 -3.22
N ASP A 45 33.52 -26.32 -3.78
CA ASP A 45 34.06 -25.08 -3.21
C ASP A 45 33.83 -23.93 -4.21
N PHE A 46 32.56 -23.52 -4.35
CA PHE A 46 32.16 -22.34 -5.12
C PHE A 46 31.04 -21.58 -4.40
N THR A 47 30.73 -20.38 -4.87
CA THR A 47 29.73 -19.47 -4.29
C THR A 47 28.53 -19.25 -5.20
N GLU A 48 27.52 -18.53 -4.72
CA GLU A 48 26.36 -18.13 -5.53
C GLU A 48 26.75 -17.31 -6.78
N GLU A 49 27.89 -16.62 -6.74
CA GLU A 49 28.40 -15.80 -7.86
C GLU A 49 28.97 -16.64 -9.00
N ASP A 50 29.34 -17.88 -8.73
CA ASP A 50 29.89 -18.81 -9.72
C ASP A 50 28.78 -19.54 -10.51
N ILE A 51 27.52 -19.46 -10.04
CA ILE A 51 26.36 -20.07 -10.70
C ILE A 51 25.75 -19.04 -11.67
N SER A 52 25.57 -19.40 -12.94
CA SER A 52 24.90 -18.57 -13.94
C SER A 52 23.41 -18.90 -14.08
N GLN A 53 23.05 -20.19 -13.95
CA GLN A 53 21.68 -20.67 -14.01
C GLN A 53 21.48 -21.83 -13.03
N LEU A 54 20.28 -21.90 -12.41
CA LEU A 54 19.87 -23.04 -11.59
C LEU A 54 18.47 -23.51 -12.02
N VAL A 55 18.34 -24.77 -12.43
CA VAL A 55 17.06 -25.36 -12.87
C VAL A 55 16.61 -26.43 -11.90
N LEU A 56 15.42 -26.24 -11.31
CA LEU A 56 14.71 -27.25 -10.54
C LEU A 56 13.81 -28.05 -11.49
N ILE A 57 14.10 -29.32 -11.68
CA ILE A 57 13.38 -30.23 -12.58
C ILE A 57 12.56 -31.19 -11.72
N GLY A 58 11.24 -31.01 -11.67
CA GLY A 58 10.34 -31.84 -10.88
C GLY A 58 8.97 -31.98 -11.56
N SER A 59 7.90 -31.70 -10.82
CA SER A 59 6.54 -31.64 -11.40
C SER A 59 6.37 -30.48 -12.39
N GLN A 60 7.12 -29.40 -12.18
CA GLN A 60 7.29 -28.28 -13.09
C GLN A 60 8.79 -28.00 -13.18
N ASN A 61 9.23 -27.50 -14.33
CA ASN A 61 10.60 -27.03 -14.50
C ASN A 61 10.64 -25.55 -14.15
N ILE A 62 11.49 -25.19 -13.18
CA ILE A 62 11.66 -23.81 -12.73
C ILE A 62 13.11 -23.44 -12.98
N ALA A 63 13.34 -22.48 -13.88
CA ALA A 63 14.66 -21.93 -14.15
C ALA A 63 14.85 -20.65 -13.34
N LEU A 64 15.94 -20.60 -12.57
CA LEU A 64 16.43 -19.41 -11.90
C LEU A 64 17.63 -18.90 -12.69
N GLU A 65 17.62 -17.61 -13.01
CA GLU A 65 18.61 -16.99 -13.90
C GLU A 65 19.20 -15.75 -13.23
N GLN A 66 20.51 -15.58 -13.38
CA GLN A 66 21.19 -14.37 -12.95
C GLN A 66 21.03 -13.27 -14.00
N THR A 67 20.46 -12.13 -13.61
CA THR A 67 20.28 -10.95 -14.46
C THR A 67 21.05 -9.75 -13.88
N GLU A 68 21.09 -8.62 -14.61
CA GLU A 68 21.66 -7.37 -14.08
C GLU A 68 20.94 -6.87 -12.81
N ALA A 69 19.65 -7.20 -12.65
CA ALA A 69 18.85 -6.86 -11.47
C ALA A 69 18.95 -7.91 -10.35
N GLY A 70 19.83 -8.92 -10.49
CA GLY A 70 19.98 -10.05 -9.57
C GLY A 70 19.27 -11.31 -10.05
N TRP A 71 19.14 -12.29 -9.15
CA TRP A 71 18.50 -13.57 -9.46
C TRP A 71 16.98 -13.45 -9.64
N GLN A 72 16.48 -14.05 -10.71
CA GLN A 72 15.06 -14.06 -11.08
C GLN A 72 14.58 -15.48 -11.41
N VAL A 73 13.26 -15.66 -11.48
CA VAL A 73 12.66 -16.87 -12.04
C VAL A 73 12.29 -16.58 -13.49
N ALA A 74 12.77 -17.40 -14.41
CA ALA A 74 12.51 -17.23 -15.84
C ALA A 74 11.00 -17.18 -16.12
N GLY A 75 10.56 -16.14 -16.83
CA GLY A 75 9.18 -15.94 -17.22
C GLY A 75 8.25 -15.41 -16.12
N LEU A 76 8.75 -15.12 -14.92
CA LEU A 76 7.99 -14.35 -13.91
C LEU A 76 8.29 -12.86 -14.05
N ASP A 77 7.30 -12.03 -13.76
CA ASP A 77 7.47 -10.61 -13.53
C ASP A 77 8.36 -10.40 -12.29
N PRO A 78 9.49 -9.67 -12.42
CA PRO A 78 10.38 -9.40 -11.29
C PRO A 78 9.66 -8.72 -10.12
N GLU A 79 8.71 -7.82 -10.39
CA GLU A 79 7.97 -7.11 -9.33
C GLU A 79 7.03 -8.02 -8.54
N LEU A 80 6.65 -9.16 -9.12
CA LEU A 80 5.85 -10.22 -8.53
C LEU A 80 6.68 -11.44 -8.09
N THR A 81 8.02 -11.30 -8.06
CA THR A 81 8.95 -12.35 -7.65
C THR A 81 9.43 -12.16 -6.21
N ASN A 82 9.43 -13.24 -5.43
CA ASN A 82 10.02 -13.30 -4.10
C ASN A 82 11.52 -13.56 -4.21
N HIS A 83 12.28 -12.49 -4.44
CA HIS A 83 13.74 -12.57 -4.60
C HIS A 83 14.45 -13.21 -3.41
N SER A 84 13.94 -13.05 -2.17
CA SER A 84 14.52 -13.70 -0.99
C SER A 84 14.46 -15.23 -1.06
N GLN A 85 13.36 -15.77 -1.59
CA GLN A 85 13.23 -17.20 -1.81
C GLN A 85 14.15 -17.67 -2.94
N VAL A 86 14.26 -16.91 -4.04
CA VAL A 86 15.18 -17.20 -5.14
C VAL A 86 16.62 -17.30 -4.62
N SER A 87 17.12 -16.26 -3.94
CA SER A 87 18.47 -16.26 -3.35
C SER A 87 18.67 -17.39 -2.35
N THR A 88 17.63 -17.74 -1.58
CA THR A 88 17.73 -18.87 -0.64
C THR A 88 17.97 -20.19 -1.36
N VAL A 89 17.27 -20.46 -2.45
CA VAL A 89 17.43 -21.70 -3.21
C VAL A 89 18.80 -21.77 -3.89
N VAL A 90 19.25 -20.67 -4.52
CA VAL A 90 20.58 -20.59 -5.14
C VAL A 90 21.68 -20.82 -4.09
N ARG A 91 21.61 -20.13 -2.95
CA ARG A 91 22.53 -20.34 -1.83
C ARG A 91 22.54 -21.78 -1.33
N ARG A 92 21.38 -22.43 -1.20
CA ARG A 92 21.30 -23.84 -0.77
C ARG A 92 21.98 -24.78 -1.73
N PHE A 93 22.00 -24.47 -3.01
CA PHE A 93 22.81 -25.22 -3.95
C PHE A 93 24.30 -24.90 -3.73
N ALA A 94 24.70 -23.63 -3.73
CA ALA A 94 26.12 -23.26 -3.56
C ALA A 94 26.76 -23.85 -2.31
N THR A 95 26.05 -23.90 -1.18
CA THR A 95 26.57 -24.42 0.09
C THR A 95 26.15 -25.87 0.39
N LEU A 96 25.83 -26.67 -0.62
CA LEU A 96 25.32 -28.02 -0.40
C LEU A 96 26.39 -28.91 0.24
N GLU A 97 26.03 -29.53 1.36
CA GLU A 97 26.89 -30.46 2.11
C GLU A 97 26.06 -31.69 2.54
N ALA A 98 26.75 -32.79 2.80
CA ALA A 98 26.16 -34.00 3.38
C ALA A 98 26.50 -34.16 4.86
N ASP A 99 25.47 -34.45 5.66
CA ASP A 99 25.62 -34.85 7.06
C ASP A 99 26.25 -36.25 7.16
N PHE A 100 25.88 -37.15 6.23
CA PHE A 100 26.33 -38.55 6.21
C PHE A 100 26.42 -39.13 4.81
N VAL A 101 27.38 -40.04 4.60
CA VAL A 101 27.36 -41.04 3.52
C VAL A 101 26.63 -42.28 4.04
N LEU A 102 25.54 -42.69 3.38
CA LEU A 102 24.72 -43.83 3.80
C LEU A 102 25.14 -45.14 3.13
N GLU A 103 25.43 -45.09 1.84
CA GLU A 103 25.79 -46.26 1.04
C GLU A 103 26.61 -45.79 -0.17
N THR A 104 27.79 -46.36 -0.41
CA THR A 104 28.68 -45.92 -1.50
C THR A 104 28.31 -46.53 -2.85
N GLU A 105 27.75 -47.74 -2.86
CA GLU A 105 27.32 -48.46 -4.07
C GLU A 105 25.99 -49.20 -3.77
N PRO A 106 24.84 -48.52 -3.84
CA PRO A 106 23.55 -49.11 -3.50
C PRO A 106 23.06 -50.11 -4.56
N ASP A 107 22.69 -51.31 -4.14
CA ASP A 107 22.06 -52.31 -5.01
C ASP A 107 20.63 -51.92 -5.45
N ASP A 108 19.94 -51.08 -4.66
CA ASP A 108 18.58 -50.62 -4.95
C ASP A 108 18.37 -49.15 -4.53
N LEU A 109 18.35 -48.25 -5.52
CA LEU A 109 18.06 -46.82 -5.33
C LEU A 109 16.59 -46.53 -5.02
N SER A 110 15.68 -47.48 -5.22
CA SER A 110 14.24 -47.29 -5.02
C SER A 110 13.90 -47.06 -3.56
N LYS A 111 14.63 -47.70 -2.63
CA LYS A 111 14.45 -47.51 -1.17
C LYS A 111 14.69 -46.07 -0.72
N TYR A 112 15.51 -45.33 -1.46
CA TYR A 112 15.81 -43.91 -1.23
C TYR A 112 14.96 -42.96 -2.08
N GLY A 113 14.14 -43.47 -3.01
CA GLY A 113 13.45 -42.64 -4.01
C GLY A 113 14.38 -42.05 -5.06
N LEU A 114 15.60 -42.56 -5.21
CA LEU A 114 16.60 -42.05 -6.17
C LEU A 114 16.54 -42.76 -7.53
N ALA A 115 15.85 -43.90 -7.62
CA ALA A 115 15.55 -44.52 -8.91
C ALA A 115 14.62 -43.64 -9.78
N LYS A 116 13.79 -42.81 -9.12
CA LYS A 116 12.95 -41.77 -9.73
C LYS A 116 12.97 -40.56 -8.79
N PRO A 117 14.00 -39.70 -8.87
CA PRO A 117 14.16 -38.60 -7.94
C PRO A 117 12.95 -37.66 -7.98
N SER A 118 12.59 -37.11 -6.83
CA SER A 118 11.46 -36.18 -6.70
C SER A 118 11.76 -34.84 -7.37
N VAL A 119 13.02 -34.40 -7.29
CA VAL A 119 13.56 -33.22 -7.97
C VAL A 119 14.98 -33.54 -8.44
N THR A 120 15.32 -33.12 -9.64
CA THR A 120 16.71 -33.01 -10.11
C THR A 120 17.07 -31.54 -10.17
N VAL A 121 18.16 -31.13 -9.52
CA VAL A 121 18.63 -29.75 -9.56
C VAL A 121 19.88 -29.68 -10.42
N LYS A 122 19.87 -28.79 -11.41
CA LYS A 122 20.99 -28.57 -12.33
C LYS A 122 21.48 -27.14 -12.20
N ALA A 123 22.76 -26.95 -11.93
CA ALA A 123 23.43 -25.67 -11.98
C ALA A 123 24.35 -25.61 -13.19
N GLU A 124 24.24 -24.54 -13.97
CA GLU A 124 25.27 -24.11 -14.90
C GLU A 124 26.16 -23.09 -14.18
N LEU A 125 27.47 -23.29 -14.27
CA LEU A 125 28.47 -22.37 -13.70
C LEU A 125 28.93 -21.37 -14.76
N ALA A 126 29.49 -20.24 -14.31
CA ALA A 126 29.99 -19.17 -15.17
C ALA A 126 31.14 -19.62 -16.10
N ASP A 127 31.84 -20.71 -15.77
CA ASP A 127 32.88 -21.32 -16.61
C ASP A 127 32.31 -22.29 -17.67
N GLY A 128 30.99 -22.48 -17.70
CA GLY A 128 30.26 -23.37 -18.60
C GLY A 128 30.22 -24.84 -18.15
N SER A 129 30.73 -25.16 -16.96
CA SER A 129 30.58 -26.49 -16.37
C SER A 129 29.20 -26.67 -15.71
N GLU A 130 28.74 -27.92 -15.63
CA GLU A 130 27.46 -28.26 -15.02
C GLU A 130 27.65 -29.06 -13.72
N LYS A 131 26.76 -28.82 -12.75
CA LYS A 131 26.62 -29.62 -11.52
C LYS A 131 25.19 -30.09 -11.38
N VAL A 132 25.00 -31.39 -11.15
CA VAL A 132 23.67 -31.99 -11.06
C VAL A 132 23.55 -32.81 -9.78
N VAL A 133 22.43 -32.62 -9.08
CA VAL A 133 22.07 -33.45 -7.92
C VAL A 133 20.65 -34.00 -8.05
N TYR A 134 20.47 -35.20 -7.53
CA TYR A 134 19.22 -35.95 -7.55
C TYR A 134 18.67 -36.04 -6.12
N LEU A 135 17.51 -35.44 -5.88
CA LEU A 135 16.85 -35.44 -4.57
C LEU A 135 15.85 -36.61 -4.48
N GLY A 136 16.11 -37.52 -3.55
CA GLY A 136 15.25 -38.66 -3.24
C GLY A 136 14.13 -38.31 -2.26
N ASN A 137 13.71 -39.33 -1.50
CA ASN A 137 12.68 -39.21 -0.48
C ASN A 137 13.21 -38.50 0.77
N ARG A 138 12.30 -37.88 1.52
CA ARG A 138 12.57 -37.42 2.88
C ARG A 138 12.82 -38.62 3.79
N HIS A 139 13.81 -38.51 4.68
CA HIS A 139 14.05 -39.52 5.70
C HIS A 139 12.80 -39.70 6.58
N PRO A 140 12.39 -40.95 6.93
CA PRO A 140 11.11 -41.19 7.60
C PRO A 140 10.94 -40.47 8.96
N THR A 141 12.02 -40.36 9.72
CA THR A 141 12.02 -39.85 11.11
C THR A 141 12.81 -38.56 11.31
N GLU A 142 13.95 -38.42 10.66
CA GLU A 142 14.86 -37.27 10.78
C GLU A 142 14.54 -36.13 9.80
N TYR A 143 15.05 -34.94 10.09
CA TYR A 143 14.96 -33.79 9.19
C TYR A 143 16.08 -33.85 8.14
N LEU A 144 16.07 -34.93 7.34
CA LEU A 144 17.05 -35.21 6.30
C LEU A 144 16.36 -35.60 4.99
N PHE A 145 17.07 -35.49 3.87
CA PHE A 145 16.70 -36.06 2.58
C PHE A 145 17.82 -36.96 2.06
N TYR A 146 17.45 -37.97 1.28
CA TYR A 146 18.41 -38.72 0.49
C TYR A 146 18.79 -37.92 -0.76
N LEU A 147 20.08 -37.87 -1.09
CA LEU A 147 20.60 -37.13 -2.24
C LEU A 147 21.72 -37.93 -2.91
N MET A 148 21.85 -37.79 -4.23
CA MET A 148 22.96 -38.32 -5.02
C MET A 148 23.51 -37.22 -5.93
N VAL A 149 24.83 -37.16 -6.08
CA VAL A 149 25.50 -36.22 -7.00
C VAL A 149 25.79 -36.92 -8.32
N GLU A 150 25.61 -36.23 -9.44
CA GLU A 150 25.92 -36.81 -10.75
C GLU A 150 27.39 -37.22 -10.87
N GLY A 151 27.62 -38.45 -11.32
CA GLY A 151 28.95 -39.04 -11.42
C GLY A 151 29.41 -39.77 -10.16
N ASP A 152 28.68 -39.66 -9.05
CA ASP A 152 28.93 -40.40 -7.81
C ASP A 152 27.80 -41.42 -7.56
N ALA A 153 28.17 -42.67 -7.26
CA ALA A 153 27.20 -43.73 -6.95
C ALA A 153 26.70 -43.66 -5.51
N ALA A 154 27.37 -42.88 -4.64
CA ALA A 154 27.04 -42.81 -3.23
C ALA A 154 25.69 -42.12 -2.96
N VAL A 155 24.99 -42.65 -1.97
CA VAL A 155 23.78 -42.05 -1.40
C VAL A 155 24.14 -41.30 -0.15
N TYR A 156 23.81 -40.02 -0.14
CA TYR A 156 24.05 -39.11 0.96
C TYR A 156 22.76 -38.83 1.72
N ALA A 157 22.90 -38.54 3.00
CA ALA A 157 21.87 -37.88 3.79
C ALA A 157 22.26 -36.41 3.94
N VAL A 158 21.39 -35.50 3.49
CA VAL A 158 21.61 -34.05 3.56
C VAL A 158 20.57 -33.41 4.48
N ASN A 159 20.94 -32.32 5.14
CA ASN A 159 20.02 -31.54 5.96
C ASN A 159 18.71 -31.20 5.23
N GLY A 160 17.59 -31.28 5.94
CA GLY A 160 16.25 -31.02 5.39
C GLY A 160 16.05 -29.64 4.79
N MET A 161 16.89 -28.65 5.13
CA MET A 161 16.84 -27.32 4.51
C MET A 161 17.20 -27.34 3.02
N TYR A 162 18.09 -28.24 2.58
CA TYR A 162 18.44 -28.41 1.16
C TYR A 162 17.26 -29.02 0.40
N GLY A 163 16.72 -30.13 0.92
CA GLY A 163 15.55 -30.77 0.31
C GLY A 163 14.34 -29.84 0.23
N THR A 164 14.06 -29.07 1.29
CA THR A 164 12.97 -28.09 1.31
C THR A 164 13.17 -26.98 0.27
N ALA A 165 14.41 -26.49 0.10
CA ALA A 165 14.71 -25.48 -0.90
C ALA A 165 14.55 -26.03 -2.33
N PHE A 166 15.06 -27.22 -2.60
CA PHE A 166 14.99 -27.84 -3.93
C PHE A 166 13.58 -28.30 -4.31
N GLN A 167 12.72 -28.60 -3.33
CA GLN A 167 11.30 -28.87 -3.54
C GLN A 167 10.43 -27.61 -3.69
N SER A 168 11.02 -26.41 -3.80
CA SER A 168 10.28 -25.17 -4.04
C SER A 168 9.41 -25.28 -5.30
N THR A 169 8.17 -24.86 -5.19
CA THR A 169 7.22 -24.73 -6.30
C THR A 169 7.23 -23.31 -6.86
N LEU A 170 6.66 -23.10 -8.05
CA LEU A 170 6.54 -21.77 -8.64
C LEU A 170 5.87 -20.77 -7.69
N GLU A 171 4.86 -21.22 -6.96
CA GLU A 171 4.12 -20.42 -5.96
C GLU A 171 5.02 -19.93 -4.82
N ASN A 172 6.04 -20.70 -4.41
CA ASN A 172 6.98 -20.25 -3.37
C ASN A 172 7.81 -19.05 -3.81
N PHE A 173 8.04 -18.91 -5.12
CA PHE A 173 8.77 -17.80 -5.70
C PHE A 173 7.87 -16.59 -6.03
N ARG A 174 6.56 -16.66 -5.77
CA ARG A 174 5.65 -15.54 -6.03
C ARG A 174 5.58 -14.60 -4.83
N LYS A 175 5.72 -13.30 -5.10
CA LYS A 175 5.48 -12.22 -4.14
C LYS A 175 4.03 -11.78 -4.25
N ARG A 176 3.26 -11.99 -3.17
CA ARG A 176 1.84 -11.62 -3.12
C ARG A 176 1.61 -10.21 -2.58
N GLU A 177 2.51 -9.68 -1.78
CA GLU A 177 2.40 -8.31 -1.28
C GLU A 177 2.79 -7.33 -2.39
N LEU A 178 1.89 -6.43 -2.77
CA LEU A 178 2.16 -5.40 -3.79
C LEU A 178 2.69 -4.12 -3.14
N GLY A 179 2.23 -3.82 -1.92
CA GLY A 179 2.73 -2.69 -1.15
C GLY A 179 1.78 -2.32 -0.01
N SER A 180 2.32 -1.60 0.97
CA SER A 180 1.57 -1.05 2.10
C SER A 180 1.86 0.44 2.21
N PHE A 181 0.86 1.26 1.85
CA PHE A 181 1.02 2.70 1.64
C PHE A 181 0.48 3.48 2.83
N ASN A 182 1.27 4.41 3.37
CA ASN A 182 0.78 5.31 4.41
C ASN A 182 0.01 6.47 3.77
N LEU A 183 -1.31 6.48 3.90
CA LEU A 183 -2.16 7.50 3.30
C LEU A 183 -1.92 8.92 3.88
N ALA A 184 -1.29 9.02 5.06
CA ALA A 184 -0.88 10.31 5.63
C ALA A 184 0.41 10.89 4.98
N ASP A 185 1.22 10.05 4.33
CA ASP A 185 2.47 10.42 3.64
C ASP A 185 2.33 10.33 2.11
N LEU A 186 1.09 10.31 1.62
CA LEU A 186 0.78 10.26 0.20
C LEU A 186 1.46 11.43 -0.54
N ASN A 187 2.05 11.14 -1.68
CA ASN A 187 2.62 12.10 -2.62
C ASN A 187 1.76 12.20 -3.88
N ARG A 188 1.23 11.07 -4.38
CA ARG A 188 0.35 11.03 -5.53
C ARG A 188 -0.67 9.90 -5.40
N LEU A 189 -1.91 10.18 -5.77
CA LEU A 189 -2.97 9.20 -5.92
C LEU A 189 -3.70 9.48 -7.23
N VAL A 190 -3.80 8.46 -8.06
CA VAL A 190 -4.64 8.47 -9.25
C VAL A 190 -5.66 7.37 -9.11
N ILE A 191 -6.92 7.74 -9.33
CA ILE A 191 -8.02 6.80 -9.46
C ILE A 191 -8.70 7.09 -10.80
N HIS A 192 -8.92 6.04 -11.59
CA HIS A 192 -9.80 6.12 -12.73
C HIS A 192 -10.68 4.87 -12.75
N ASN A 193 -11.99 5.06 -12.93
CA ASN A 193 -12.90 3.98 -13.26
C ASN A 193 -13.55 4.30 -14.60
N SER A 194 -13.80 3.29 -15.41
CA SER A 194 -14.46 3.42 -16.70
C SER A 194 -15.80 4.16 -16.55
N GLY A 195 -16.00 5.21 -17.35
CA GLY A 195 -17.20 6.06 -17.30
C GLY A 195 -17.23 7.10 -16.18
N GLN A 196 -16.18 7.22 -15.36
CA GLN A 196 -16.02 8.26 -14.36
C GLN A 196 -14.86 9.20 -14.73
N GLU A 197 -14.92 10.44 -14.25
CA GLU A 197 -13.81 11.36 -14.36
C GLU A 197 -12.60 10.84 -13.59
N ARG A 198 -11.41 11.08 -14.14
CA ARG A 198 -10.15 10.76 -13.46
C ARG A 198 -10.04 11.62 -12.20
N ILE A 199 -9.66 11.00 -11.11
CA ILE A 199 -9.30 11.69 -9.88
C ILE A 199 -7.79 11.66 -9.78
N GLU A 200 -7.18 12.82 -9.65
CA GLU A 200 -5.75 12.93 -9.42
C GLU A 200 -5.49 13.88 -8.26
N ILE A 201 -4.74 13.38 -7.30
CA ILE A 201 -4.25 14.13 -6.15
C ILE A 201 -2.74 14.05 -6.18
N ALA A 202 -2.08 15.20 -6.01
CA ALA A 202 -0.63 15.26 -5.92
C ALA A 202 -0.19 16.27 -4.87
N ALA A 203 1.00 16.07 -4.30
CA ALA A 203 1.68 17.08 -3.51
C ALA A 203 1.99 18.30 -4.39
N ALA A 204 1.84 19.50 -3.84
CA ALA A 204 2.34 20.71 -4.52
C ALA A 204 3.86 20.61 -4.75
N GLU A 205 4.37 21.19 -5.84
CA GLU A 205 5.81 21.17 -6.18
C GLU A 205 6.68 21.82 -5.10
N ASP A 206 6.17 22.87 -4.45
CA ASP A 206 6.84 23.58 -3.35
C ASP A 206 5.83 23.88 -2.23
N PRO A 207 5.52 22.89 -1.37
CA PRO A 207 4.57 23.10 -0.29
C PRO A 207 5.22 23.95 0.80
N ALA A 208 4.51 24.97 1.29
CA ALA A 208 4.98 25.77 2.42
C ALA A 208 5.39 24.86 3.60
N GLU A 209 6.53 25.15 4.24
CA GLU A 209 7.18 24.26 5.23
C GLU A 209 6.27 23.89 6.42
N ASN A 210 5.28 24.72 6.72
CA ASN A 210 4.32 24.49 7.79
C ASN A 210 3.22 23.48 7.42
N LEU A 211 2.99 23.20 6.13
CA LEU A 211 1.98 22.25 5.69
C LEU A 211 2.48 20.82 5.91
N LYS A 212 1.67 20.01 6.60
CA LYS A 212 1.99 18.61 6.92
C LYS A 212 0.87 17.69 6.47
N GLY A 213 1.22 16.42 6.24
CA GLY A 213 0.26 15.40 5.80
C GLY A 213 -0.52 15.86 4.57
N LEU A 214 -1.84 15.73 4.65
CA LEU A 214 -2.78 16.01 3.56
C LEU A 214 -2.84 17.48 3.14
N ASP A 215 -2.48 18.42 4.02
CA ASP A 215 -2.50 19.85 3.70
C ASP A 215 -1.53 20.21 2.56
N ARG A 216 -0.55 19.35 2.30
CA ARG A 216 0.40 19.47 1.18
C ARG A 216 -0.20 19.06 -0.16
N LEU A 217 -1.29 18.30 -0.15
CA LEU A 217 -1.91 17.73 -1.34
C LEU A 217 -2.90 18.69 -1.97
N ARG A 218 -3.05 18.57 -3.29
CA ARG A 218 -4.06 19.25 -4.09
C ARG A 218 -4.76 18.24 -4.97
N PHE A 219 -6.07 18.41 -5.14
CA PHE A 219 -6.75 17.87 -6.30
C PHE A 219 -6.18 18.54 -7.54
N ILE A 220 -5.68 17.77 -8.49
CA ILE A 220 -5.30 18.19 -9.83
C ILE A 220 -6.44 17.93 -10.81
N SER A 221 -7.24 16.89 -10.53
CA SER A 221 -8.44 16.48 -11.25
C SER A 221 -9.42 15.88 -10.21
N PRO A 222 -10.76 15.99 -10.35
CA PRO A 222 -11.52 16.41 -11.53
C PRO A 222 -11.73 17.92 -11.70
N TYR A 223 -11.37 18.72 -10.69
CA TYR A 223 -11.68 20.15 -10.68
C TYR A 223 -10.87 20.96 -11.69
N ARG A 224 -11.41 22.10 -12.12
CA ARG A 224 -10.84 23.01 -13.12
C ARG A 224 -9.57 23.70 -12.67
N THR A 225 -9.43 23.88 -11.37
CA THR A 225 -8.25 24.48 -10.74
C THR A 225 -7.76 23.59 -9.61
N PRO A 226 -6.47 23.63 -9.26
CA PRO A 226 -5.99 22.86 -8.13
C PRO A 226 -6.63 23.28 -6.80
N LEU A 227 -7.30 22.35 -6.11
CA LEU A 227 -8.00 22.64 -4.85
C LEU A 227 -7.41 21.86 -3.68
N ARG A 228 -7.51 22.43 -2.48
CA ARG A 228 -7.01 21.80 -1.25
C ARG A 228 -7.89 20.65 -0.79
N ILE A 229 -7.26 19.68 -0.14
CA ILE A 229 -7.90 18.51 0.46
C ILE A 229 -8.05 18.71 1.97
N ALA A 230 -9.23 18.41 2.50
CA ALA A 230 -9.60 18.53 3.91
C ALA A 230 -9.61 17.19 4.63
N ALA A 231 -10.04 16.12 3.96
CA ALA A 231 -10.67 14.99 4.65
C ALA A 231 -10.32 13.61 4.09
N LEU A 232 -9.03 13.24 4.04
CA LEU A 232 -8.69 11.80 3.97
C LEU A 232 -8.78 11.09 5.34
N GLU A 233 -9.04 11.81 6.45
CA GLU A 233 -9.07 11.23 7.81
C GLU A 233 -10.12 10.11 8.02
N ASN A 234 -11.09 9.97 7.10
CA ASN A 234 -11.95 8.79 7.02
C ASN A 234 -11.23 7.60 6.34
N TYR A 235 -9.94 7.41 6.61
CA TYR A 235 -9.13 6.29 6.11
C TYR A 235 -9.82 4.95 6.34
N ALA A 236 -10.56 4.84 7.44
CA ALA A 236 -11.30 3.64 7.81
C ALA A 236 -12.36 3.19 6.79
N LYS A 237 -12.80 4.07 5.89
CA LYS A 237 -13.70 3.69 4.79
C LYS A 237 -12.96 2.96 3.66
N PHE A 238 -11.67 3.24 3.51
CA PHE A 238 -10.87 2.82 2.36
C PHE A 238 -9.90 1.68 2.69
N THR A 239 -9.49 1.58 3.95
CA THR A 239 -8.59 0.52 4.43
C THR A 239 -9.38 -0.62 5.05
N LEU A 240 -8.80 -1.82 5.07
CA LEU A 240 -9.47 -3.02 5.60
C LEU A 240 -9.66 -2.97 7.12
N ASP A 241 -8.65 -2.48 7.83
CA ASP A 241 -8.54 -2.53 9.28
C ASP A 241 -8.99 -1.24 9.96
N GLY A 242 -9.40 -0.23 9.19
CA GLY A 242 -9.74 1.08 9.72
C GLY A 242 -8.54 2.03 9.85
N GLY A 243 -7.32 1.56 9.57
CA GLY A 243 -6.07 2.26 9.81
C GLY A 243 -5.65 3.21 8.69
N LEU A 244 -4.44 3.77 8.84
CA LEU A 244 -3.80 4.69 7.87
C LEU A 244 -3.17 3.97 6.67
N PHE A 245 -2.96 2.66 6.79
CA PHE A 245 -2.22 1.88 5.80
C PHE A 245 -3.17 1.20 4.82
N LEU A 246 -2.96 1.50 3.53
CA LEU A 246 -3.60 0.78 2.45
C LEU A 246 -2.67 -0.36 2.01
N SER A 247 -2.98 -1.59 2.42
CA SER A 247 -2.22 -2.78 2.02
C SER A 247 -2.85 -3.40 0.77
N LEU A 248 -2.03 -3.56 -0.27
CA LEU A 248 -2.42 -4.16 -1.55
C LEU A 248 -1.70 -5.50 -1.70
N ARG A 249 -2.47 -6.53 -2.07
CA ARG A 249 -1.92 -7.86 -2.30
C ARG A 249 -2.66 -8.64 -3.38
N VAL A 250 -1.91 -9.47 -4.07
CA VAL A 250 -2.41 -10.48 -5.00
C VAL A 250 -3.18 -11.55 -4.23
N LYS A 251 -4.40 -11.83 -4.69
CA LYS A 251 -5.22 -12.95 -4.22
C LYS A 251 -4.91 -14.24 -4.96
N ASP A 252 -4.92 -14.27 -6.29
CA ASP A 252 -4.52 -15.43 -7.09
C ASP A 252 -3.77 -14.96 -8.34
N PHE A 253 -2.74 -15.68 -8.74
CA PHE A 253 -2.14 -15.52 -10.06
C PHE A 253 -2.99 -16.28 -11.07
N ILE A 254 -3.43 -15.61 -12.13
CA ILE A 254 -4.43 -16.12 -13.07
C ILE A 254 -3.77 -16.59 -14.35
N ASP A 255 -2.97 -15.72 -14.96
CA ASP A 255 -2.34 -15.97 -16.24
C ASP A 255 -0.95 -15.33 -16.26
N LEU A 256 0.06 -16.19 -16.44
CA LEU A 256 1.46 -15.77 -16.43
C LEU A 256 1.85 -15.08 -17.75
N ASN A 257 1.27 -15.53 -18.86
CA ASN A 257 1.62 -15.07 -20.20
C ASN A 257 0.33 -14.98 -21.04
N PRO A 258 -0.52 -13.99 -20.76
CA PRO A 258 -1.81 -13.86 -21.43
C PRO A 258 -1.64 -13.62 -22.93
N GLU A 259 -2.20 -14.50 -23.75
CA GLU A 259 -2.23 -14.32 -25.21
C GLU A 259 -3.26 -13.26 -25.64
N ASP A 260 -4.33 -13.10 -24.86
CA ASP A 260 -5.41 -12.15 -25.09
C ASP A 260 -5.82 -11.49 -23.78
N LEU A 261 -5.58 -10.18 -23.66
CA LEU A 261 -5.96 -9.39 -22.48
C LEU A 261 -7.45 -9.01 -22.45
N ALA A 262 -8.16 -9.10 -23.59
CA ALA A 262 -9.56 -8.72 -23.69
C ALA A 262 -10.47 -9.62 -22.84
N GLN A 263 -10.14 -10.91 -22.69
CA GLN A 263 -10.88 -11.82 -21.82
C GLN A 263 -10.89 -11.35 -20.34
N TYR A 264 -9.86 -10.61 -19.93
CA TYR A 264 -9.72 -10.05 -18.60
C TYR A 264 -10.17 -8.58 -18.53
N GLY A 265 -10.51 -7.95 -19.66
CA GLY A 265 -10.80 -6.51 -19.75
C GLY A 265 -9.58 -5.63 -19.46
N LEU A 266 -8.37 -6.13 -19.74
CA LEU A 266 -7.10 -5.44 -19.50
C LEU A 266 -6.47 -4.88 -20.79
N ASP A 267 -7.03 -5.20 -21.97
CA ASP A 267 -6.69 -4.56 -23.24
C ASP A 267 -7.20 -3.10 -23.28
N GLN A 268 -8.36 -2.87 -22.64
CA GLN A 268 -8.91 -1.57 -22.28
C GLN A 268 -9.29 -1.61 -20.80
N PRO A 269 -8.35 -1.31 -19.89
CA PRO A 269 -8.57 -1.40 -18.46
C PRO A 269 -9.86 -0.67 -18.02
N GLN A 270 -10.67 -1.36 -17.24
CA GLN A 270 -11.89 -0.82 -16.64
C GLN A 270 -11.60 0.13 -15.47
N GLY A 271 -10.36 0.19 -15.01
CA GLY A 271 -9.90 1.22 -14.10
C GLY A 271 -8.38 1.25 -13.92
N GLU A 272 -7.92 2.25 -13.19
CA GLU A 272 -6.53 2.53 -12.84
C GLU A 272 -6.47 2.91 -11.36
N LEU A 273 -5.45 2.39 -10.67
CA LEU A 273 -5.10 2.84 -9.33
C LEU A 273 -3.58 3.01 -9.26
N LEU A 274 -3.11 4.26 -9.19
CA LEU A 274 -1.71 4.57 -8.89
C LEU A 274 -1.62 5.24 -7.53
N ILE A 275 -0.72 4.73 -6.69
CA ILE A 275 -0.49 5.23 -5.34
C ILE A 275 1.01 5.39 -5.17
N GLU A 276 1.43 6.59 -4.75
CA GLU A 276 2.81 6.94 -4.44
C GLU A 276 2.85 7.58 -3.06
N ASP A 277 3.61 6.98 -2.14
CA ASP A 277 3.98 7.62 -0.88
C ASP A 277 5.48 7.96 -0.87
N ARG A 278 6.05 8.26 0.29
CA ARG A 278 7.49 8.58 0.40
C ARG A 278 8.42 7.38 0.17
N ALA A 279 7.92 6.16 0.33
CA ALA A 279 8.74 4.95 0.34
C ALA A 279 8.54 4.08 -0.91
N SER A 280 7.34 4.12 -1.49
CA SER A 280 6.92 3.15 -2.51
C SER A 280 5.93 3.74 -3.51
N SER A 281 5.88 3.12 -4.69
CA SER A 281 4.93 3.41 -5.76
C SER A 281 4.37 2.09 -6.28
N ILE A 282 3.08 2.09 -6.62
CA ILE A 282 2.44 1.01 -7.37
C ILE A 282 1.47 1.61 -8.37
N HIS A 283 1.38 0.99 -9.53
CA HIS A 283 0.41 1.35 -10.57
C HIS A 283 -0.29 0.08 -11.03
N LEU A 284 -1.58 -0.02 -10.70
CA LEU A 284 -2.45 -1.13 -11.05
C LEU A 284 -3.40 -0.75 -12.17
N LEU A 285 -3.43 -1.59 -13.20
CA LEU A 285 -4.49 -1.62 -14.20
C LEU A 285 -5.52 -2.65 -13.76
N LEU A 286 -6.80 -2.29 -13.86
CA LEU A 286 -7.91 -3.06 -13.33
C LEU A 286 -8.80 -3.50 -14.48
N GLY A 287 -9.07 -4.79 -14.54
CA GLY A 287 -9.88 -5.40 -15.58
C GLY A 287 -11.33 -5.64 -15.14
N ASN A 288 -11.96 -6.60 -15.79
CA ASN A 288 -13.30 -7.08 -15.49
C ASN A 288 -13.39 -7.66 -14.07
N GLU A 289 -14.61 -7.71 -13.54
CA GLU A 289 -14.88 -8.47 -12.33
C GLU A 289 -14.67 -9.97 -12.58
N ARG A 290 -13.88 -10.61 -11.72
CA ARG A 290 -13.69 -12.06 -11.74
C ARG A 290 -14.87 -12.76 -11.08
N ASN A 291 -15.36 -12.18 -9.99
CA ASN A 291 -16.52 -12.60 -9.22
C ASN A 291 -16.98 -11.46 -8.30
N ASP A 292 -17.96 -11.72 -7.42
CA ASP A 292 -18.51 -10.74 -6.47
C ASP A 292 -17.44 -10.06 -5.60
N LEU A 293 -16.35 -10.76 -5.28
CA LEU A 293 -15.31 -10.32 -4.35
C LEU A 293 -14.02 -9.83 -5.03
N GLU A 294 -13.78 -10.20 -6.29
CA GLU A 294 -12.48 -10.05 -6.95
C GLU A 294 -12.57 -9.37 -8.31
N VAL A 295 -11.52 -8.64 -8.67
CA VAL A 295 -11.29 -8.09 -10.01
C VAL A 295 -10.00 -8.65 -10.58
N TYR A 296 -9.93 -8.79 -11.89
CA TYR A 296 -8.66 -8.98 -12.57
C TYR A 296 -7.82 -7.70 -12.48
N ALA A 297 -6.51 -7.85 -12.38
CA ALA A 297 -5.56 -6.75 -12.31
C ALA A 297 -4.21 -7.16 -12.92
N MET A 298 -3.43 -6.13 -13.27
CA MET A 298 -2.06 -6.25 -13.75
C MET A 298 -1.26 -5.04 -13.29
N LEU A 299 0.05 -5.20 -13.08
CA LEU A 299 0.95 -4.05 -12.88
C LEU A 299 1.07 -3.28 -14.19
N ALA A 300 1.04 -1.96 -14.15
CA ALA A 300 1.30 -1.16 -15.34
C ALA A 300 2.74 -1.41 -15.83
N GLY A 301 2.87 -1.88 -17.08
CA GLY A 301 4.15 -2.29 -17.66
C GLY A 301 4.58 -3.73 -17.32
N GLY A 302 3.84 -4.43 -16.45
CA GLY A 302 4.01 -5.86 -16.18
C GLY A 302 3.33 -6.75 -17.23
N SER A 303 3.57 -8.06 -17.13
CA SER A 303 3.07 -9.05 -18.11
C SER A 303 2.05 -10.04 -17.54
N GLU A 304 1.86 -10.06 -16.21
CA GLU A 304 1.07 -11.08 -15.55
C GLU A 304 -0.32 -10.60 -15.11
N VAL A 305 -1.34 -11.43 -15.35
CA VAL A 305 -2.69 -11.21 -14.84
C VAL A 305 -2.87 -11.92 -13.52
N PHE A 306 -3.36 -11.19 -12.53
CA PHE A 306 -3.71 -11.70 -11.22
C PHE A 306 -5.07 -11.17 -10.77
N SER A 307 -5.57 -11.63 -9.63
CA SER A 307 -6.77 -11.07 -9.00
C SER A 307 -6.44 -10.32 -7.71
N ILE A 308 -7.24 -9.29 -7.41
CA ILE A 308 -7.23 -8.56 -6.14
C ILE A 308 -8.65 -8.57 -5.58
N TYR A 309 -8.78 -8.68 -4.26
CA TYR A 309 -10.08 -8.45 -3.63
C TYR A 309 -10.53 -6.99 -3.73
N LYS A 310 -11.78 -6.76 -4.13
CA LYS A 310 -12.40 -5.42 -4.24
C LYS A 310 -12.30 -4.60 -2.95
N ASN A 311 -12.32 -5.27 -1.79
CA ASN A 311 -12.21 -4.60 -0.50
C ASN A 311 -10.82 -3.98 -0.22
N LEU A 312 -9.75 -4.42 -0.89
CA LEU A 312 -8.40 -3.86 -0.78
C LEU A 312 -8.23 -2.53 -1.55
N ILE A 313 -9.21 -2.21 -2.39
CA ILE A 313 -9.13 -1.16 -3.41
C ILE A 313 -10.37 -0.26 -3.37
N ARG A 314 -11.05 -0.21 -2.20
CA ARG A 314 -12.23 0.64 -1.93
C ARG A 314 -11.97 2.12 -2.14
N ILE A 315 -10.70 2.54 -2.04
CA ILE A 315 -10.31 3.92 -2.33
C ILE A 315 -10.71 4.33 -3.77
N ARG A 316 -10.90 3.38 -4.68
CA ARG A 316 -11.40 3.66 -6.04
C ARG A 316 -12.80 4.27 -6.07
N ASP A 317 -13.60 4.03 -5.02
CA ASP A 317 -14.98 4.48 -4.92
C ASP A 317 -15.08 5.83 -4.18
N ALA A 318 -13.94 6.51 -4.02
CA ALA A 318 -13.86 7.81 -3.37
C ALA A 318 -14.65 8.87 -4.15
N ASP A 319 -15.40 9.69 -3.41
CA ASP A 319 -16.01 10.91 -3.92
C ASP A 319 -15.05 12.09 -3.69
N PRO A 320 -14.50 12.72 -4.75
CA PRO A 320 -13.62 13.88 -4.62
C PRO A 320 -14.23 15.03 -3.81
N PHE A 321 -15.55 15.20 -3.84
CA PHE A 321 -16.22 16.30 -3.13
C PHE A 321 -16.21 16.11 -1.62
N GLU A 322 -16.20 14.86 -1.15
CA GLU A 322 -16.12 14.53 0.28
C GLU A 322 -14.75 14.84 0.88
N TRP A 323 -13.70 14.86 0.07
CA TRP A 323 -12.34 15.15 0.51
C TRP A 323 -11.95 16.62 0.32
N LEU A 324 -12.76 17.41 -0.38
CA LEU A 324 -12.47 18.80 -0.70
C LEU A 324 -12.51 19.72 0.53
N ILE A 325 -11.63 20.71 0.61
CA ILE A 325 -11.84 21.88 1.49
C ILE A 325 -13.01 22.68 0.92
N LYS A 326 -14.16 22.64 1.62
CA LYS A 326 -15.41 23.22 1.13
C LYS A 326 -15.56 24.73 1.35
N VAL A 327 -14.63 25.42 2.04
CA VAL A 327 -14.73 26.88 2.22
C VAL A 327 -14.43 27.63 0.93
N LEU A 328 -15.14 28.72 0.65
CA LEU A 328 -14.98 29.48 -0.60
C LEU A 328 -13.57 30.09 -0.75
N TYR A 329 -12.98 30.53 0.36
CA TYR A 329 -11.61 31.02 0.39
C TYR A 329 -11.03 30.89 1.80
N MET A 330 -10.00 30.04 1.94
CA MET A 330 -9.32 29.80 3.22
C MET A 330 -8.19 30.81 3.41
N VAL A 331 -8.42 31.83 4.23
CA VAL A 331 -7.43 32.87 4.54
C VAL A 331 -7.45 33.18 6.03
N SER A 332 -6.27 33.38 6.62
CA SER A 332 -6.19 33.86 8.00
C SER A 332 -6.69 35.30 8.06
N ILE A 333 -7.35 35.65 9.15
CA ILE A 333 -7.69 37.05 9.44
C ILE A 333 -6.40 37.89 9.50
N ASP A 334 -5.30 37.31 9.98
CA ASP A 334 -4.02 38.00 10.10
C ASP A 334 -3.48 38.44 8.73
N ASP A 335 -3.78 37.71 7.65
CA ASP A 335 -3.29 37.99 6.30
C ASP A 335 -4.20 38.96 5.50
N VAL A 336 -5.28 39.46 6.11
CA VAL A 336 -6.31 40.30 5.47
C VAL A 336 -6.38 41.66 6.16
N ASN A 337 -6.44 42.74 5.39
CA ASN A 337 -6.65 44.09 5.91
C ASN A 337 -8.07 44.62 5.65
N ARG A 338 -8.75 44.11 4.62
CA ARG A 338 -10.08 44.57 4.24
C ARG A 338 -10.89 43.49 3.53
N VAL A 339 -12.19 43.45 3.82
CA VAL A 339 -13.16 42.63 3.08
C VAL A 339 -14.33 43.51 2.67
N ASP A 340 -14.59 43.54 1.36
CA ASP A 340 -15.79 44.17 0.80
C ASP A 340 -16.86 43.11 0.58
N VAL A 341 -18.07 43.39 1.05
CA VAL A 341 -19.26 42.55 0.87
C VAL A 341 -20.33 43.38 0.19
N THR A 342 -20.81 42.93 -0.98
CA THR A 342 -21.80 43.66 -1.77
C THR A 342 -22.96 42.75 -2.14
N TRP A 343 -24.19 43.24 -2.01
CA TRP A 343 -25.39 42.61 -2.55
C TRP A 343 -26.46 43.67 -2.81
N ASP A 344 -27.25 43.51 -3.87
CA ASP A 344 -28.19 44.54 -4.33
C ASP A 344 -27.48 45.92 -4.40
N ASP A 345 -28.04 46.95 -3.75
CA ASP A 345 -27.44 48.29 -3.60
C ASP A 345 -26.65 48.47 -2.28
N GLN A 346 -26.43 47.39 -1.52
CA GLN A 346 -25.78 47.42 -0.21
C GLN A 346 -24.27 47.11 -0.34
N HIS A 347 -23.45 47.89 0.38
CA HIS A 347 -22.00 47.69 0.46
C HIS A 347 -21.54 47.76 1.91
N TYR A 348 -20.89 46.68 2.37
CA TYR A 348 -20.30 46.58 3.69
C TYR A 348 -18.79 46.43 3.55
N VAL A 349 -18.05 47.11 4.42
CA VAL A 349 -16.58 47.12 4.44
C VAL A 349 -16.12 46.76 5.83
N LEU A 350 -15.46 45.62 5.95
CA LEU A 350 -14.73 45.23 7.14
C LEU A 350 -13.29 45.70 6.96
N THR A 351 -12.77 46.51 7.89
CA THR A 351 -11.38 47.01 7.85
C THR A 351 -10.64 46.64 9.13
N MET A 352 -9.40 46.23 8.96
CA MET A 352 -8.46 45.92 10.02
C MET A 352 -7.22 46.79 9.85
N GLU A 353 -6.94 47.59 10.86
CA GLU A 353 -5.76 48.45 10.91
C GLU A 353 -4.79 47.89 11.95
N ARG A 354 -3.52 47.82 11.59
CA ARG A 354 -2.43 47.39 12.48
C ARG A 354 -1.44 48.53 12.63
N GLU A 355 -1.14 48.87 13.87
CA GLU A 355 -0.16 49.89 14.22
C GLU A 355 0.90 49.27 15.15
N GLU A 356 2.17 49.39 14.78
CA GLU A 356 3.27 49.08 15.71
C GLU A 356 3.34 50.16 16.78
N ILE A 357 3.14 49.76 18.03
CA ILE A 357 3.27 50.62 19.20
C ILE A 357 4.44 50.14 20.05
N VAL A 358 5.14 51.08 20.69
CA VAL A 358 6.19 50.74 21.66
C VAL A 358 5.60 50.88 23.06
N VAL A 359 5.67 49.80 23.83
CA VAL A 359 5.11 49.69 25.18
C VAL A 359 6.23 49.34 26.16
N GLU A 360 6.25 49.98 27.32
CA GLU A 360 7.22 49.69 28.38
C GLU A 360 6.63 48.67 29.35
N GLU A 361 7.21 47.48 29.41
CA GLU A 361 6.80 46.40 30.30
C GLU A 361 8.02 45.93 31.10
N ASP A 362 7.93 45.97 32.44
CA ASP A 362 9.05 45.67 33.37
C ASP A 362 10.35 46.46 33.12
N GLY A 363 10.25 47.67 32.56
CA GLY A 363 11.39 48.54 32.24
C GLY A 363 12.11 48.19 30.92
N GLU A 364 11.55 47.27 30.13
CA GLU A 364 11.99 46.97 28.77
C GLU A 364 11.00 47.54 27.75
N LEU A 365 11.52 48.15 26.68
CA LEU A 365 10.70 48.58 25.54
C LEU A 365 10.39 47.37 24.65
N LYS A 366 9.11 47.06 24.49
CA LYS A 366 8.62 46.02 23.59
C LYS A 366 7.81 46.65 22.46
N THR A 367 7.97 46.11 21.26
CA THR A 367 7.07 46.43 20.14
C THR A 367 5.85 45.52 20.24
N GLU A 368 4.67 46.10 20.30
CA GLU A 368 3.39 45.40 20.21
C GLU A 368 2.65 45.85 18.95
N ILE A 369 1.85 44.95 18.39
CA ILE A 369 0.95 45.27 17.28
C ILE A 369 -0.43 45.57 17.88
N LYS A 370 -0.88 46.80 17.72
CA LYS A 370 -2.22 47.21 18.10
C LYS A 370 -3.16 47.05 16.91
N GLU A 371 -4.15 46.18 17.05
CA GLU A 371 -5.19 45.98 16.03
C GLU A 371 -6.41 46.86 16.32
N SER A 372 -6.93 47.52 15.28
CA SER A 372 -8.20 48.26 15.34
C SER A 372 -9.13 47.77 14.24
N PHE A 373 -10.38 47.49 14.63
CA PHE A 373 -11.35 46.82 13.79
C PHE A 373 -12.53 47.75 13.49
N TYR A 374 -12.98 47.75 12.24
CA TYR A 374 -14.07 48.63 11.80
C TYR A 374 -15.05 47.90 10.90
N LEU A 375 -16.35 48.20 11.06
CA LEU A 375 -17.41 47.84 10.14
C LEU A 375 -18.02 49.12 9.57
N ASN A 376 -17.96 49.32 8.26
CA ASN A 376 -18.39 50.55 7.57
C ASN A 376 -17.78 51.83 8.18
N GLY A 377 -16.53 51.75 8.63
CA GLY A 377 -15.82 52.85 9.29
C GLY A 377 -16.20 53.08 10.76
N ILE A 378 -17.17 52.35 11.30
CA ILE A 378 -17.52 52.38 12.73
C ILE A 378 -16.63 51.41 13.49
N ARG A 379 -15.96 51.90 14.54
CA ARG A 379 -15.05 51.09 15.36
C ARG A 379 -15.83 49.99 16.09
N ALA A 380 -15.38 48.74 15.93
CA ALA A 380 -15.99 47.57 16.53
C ALA A 380 -15.07 46.95 17.59
N GLU A 381 -15.67 46.29 18.59
CA GLU A 381 -14.92 45.41 19.49
C GLU A 381 -14.37 44.21 18.70
N GLU A 382 -13.15 43.79 19.02
CA GLU A 382 -12.47 42.66 18.38
C GLU A 382 -13.35 41.41 18.31
N ARG A 383 -14.01 41.04 19.43
CA ARG A 383 -14.86 39.86 19.49
C ARG A 383 -16.03 39.92 18.51
N ILE A 384 -16.62 41.11 18.33
CA ILE A 384 -17.73 41.33 17.39
C ILE A 384 -17.20 41.22 15.97
N PHE A 385 -16.09 41.91 15.67
CA PHE A 385 -15.48 41.88 14.34
C PHE A 385 -15.05 40.47 13.92
N ARG A 386 -14.30 39.75 14.76
CA ARG A 386 -13.83 38.39 14.46
C ARG A 386 -15.00 37.42 14.25
N ARG A 387 -16.11 37.58 14.98
CA ARG A 387 -17.34 36.82 14.75
C ARG A 387 -17.91 37.11 13.37
N THR A 388 -18.04 38.39 13.01
CA THR A 388 -18.56 38.82 11.70
C THR A 388 -17.66 38.32 10.57
N TYR A 389 -16.35 38.50 10.65
CA TYR A 389 -15.39 37.95 9.71
C TYR A 389 -15.56 36.43 9.58
N GLY A 390 -15.67 35.72 10.72
CA GLY A 390 -15.90 34.28 10.77
C GLY A 390 -17.16 33.82 10.03
N THR A 391 -18.25 34.60 10.04
CA THR A 391 -19.45 34.27 9.25
C THR A 391 -19.20 34.34 7.74
N ILE A 392 -18.33 35.24 7.28
CA ILE A 392 -18.00 35.42 5.86
C ILE A 392 -17.06 34.31 5.39
N VAL A 393 -15.92 34.10 6.07
CA VAL A 393 -14.95 33.06 5.68
C VAL A 393 -15.44 31.64 5.99
N GLY A 394 -16.48 31.50 6.81
CA GLY A 394 -17.16 30.25 7.10
C GLY A 394 -18.15 29.78 6.03
N LEU A 395 -18.36 30.55 4.95
CA LEU A 395 -19.19 30.13 3.83
C LEU A 395 -18.58 28.91 3.14
N THR A 396 -19.39 27.87 2.98
CA THR A 396 -19.00 26.59 2.37
C THR A 396 -19.87 26.24 1.17
N VAL A 397 -19.25 25.63 0.16
CA VAL A 397 -19.96 25.02 -0.97
C VAL A 397 -20.73 23.78 -0.54
N ASP A 398 -21.85 23.52 -1.22
CA ASP A 398 -22.78 22.43 -0.92
C ASP A 398 -22.69 21.27 -1.92
N ALA A 399 -22.32 21.55 -3.18
CA ALA A 399 -22.11 20.53 -4.21
C ALA A 399 -21.23 21.06 -5.36
N VAL A 400 -20.73 20.14 -6.17
CA VAL A 400 -20.18 20.44 -7.51
C VAL A 400 -21.34 20.82 -8.43
N LEU A 401 -21.11 21.77 -9.33
CA LEU A 401 -22.10 22.23 -10.30
C LEU A 401 -22.29 21.17 -11.41
N ASP A 402 -23.52 20.67 -11.57
CA ASP A 402 -23.83 19.64 -12.57
C ASP A 402 -23.73 20.16 -14.03
N GLN A 403 -24.07 21.43 -14.25
CA GLN A 403 -24.06 22.09 -15.55
C GLN A 403 -23.70 23.56 -15.39
N ILE A 404 -22.77 24.06 -16.20
CA ILE A 404 -22.49 25.49 -16.27
C ILE A 404 -23.67 26.17 -16.96
N PRO A 405 -24.26 27.23 -16.39
CA PRO A 405 -25.23 28.06 -17.08
C PRO A 405 -24.65 28.64 -18.37
N ASP A 406 -25.39 28.55 -19.49
CA ASP A 406 -25.00 29.15 -20.79
C ASP A 406 -24.87 30.68 -20.71
N GLU A 407 -25.72 31.31 -19.89
CA GLU A 407 -25.63 32.72 -19.54
C GLU A 407 -25.34 32.84 -18.06
N VAL A 408 -24.23 33.50 -17.73
CA VAL A 408 -23.88 33.80 -16.35
C VAL A 408 -24.30 35.23 -16.06
N GLY A 409 -25.41 35.39 -15.34
CA GLY A 409 -25.94 36.70 -14.96
C GLY A 409 -24.98 37.51 -14.09
N GLU A 410 -25.36 38.77 -13.82
CA GLU A 410 -24.65 39.61 -12.85
C GLU A 410 -24.68 38.97 -11.45
N PRO A 411 -23.62 39.13 -10.63
CA PRO A 411 -23.58 38.55 -9.30
C PRO A 411 -24.62 39.19 -8.38
N GLU A 412 -25.38 38.36 -7.66
CA GLU A 412 -26.33 38.80 -6.62
C GLU A 412 -25.63 39.07 -5.27
N PHE A 413 -24.44 38.50 -5.08
CA PHE A 413 -23.61 38.71 -3.89
C PHE A 413 -22.12 38.62 -4.27
N LYS A 414 -21.29 39.51 -3.73
CA LYS A 414 -19.87 39.62 -4.05
C LYS A 414 -19.03 39.83 -2.80
N LEU A 415 -17.93 39.10 -2.71
CA LEU A 415 -16.88 39.27 -1.71
C LEU A 415 -15.58 39.66 -2.40
N VAL A 416 -14.86 40.64 -1.85
CA VAL A 416 -13.50 40.97 -2.28
C VAL A 416 -12.60 41.06 -1.06
N PHE A 417 -11.60 40.19 -0.99
CA PHE A 417 -10.62 40.14 0.08
C PHE A 417 -9.35 40.87 -0.37
N TYR A 418 -8.92 41.85 0.42
CA TYR A 418 -7.67 42.57 0.24
C TYR A 418 -6.67 42.11 1.31
N HIS A 419 -5.49 41.69 0.87
CA HIS A 419 -4.47 41.11 1.75
C HIS A 419 -3.58 42.19 2.35
N GLU A 420 -2.92 41.83 3.44
CA GLU A 420 -1.92 42.70 4.09
C GLU A 420 -0.70 42.95 3.19
N ASP A 421 -0.24 41.91 2.49
CA ASP A 421 0.79 42.04 1.47
C ASP A 421 0.23 42.78 0.24
N PRO A 422 0.72 44.00 -0.08
CA PRO A 422 0.23 44.78 -1.21
C PRO A 422 0.59 44.18 -2.58
N GLU A 423 1.55 43.26 -2.64
CA GLU A 423 1.89 42.54 -3.89
C GLU A 423 0.89 41.42 -4.20
N ARG A 424 0.14 40.97 -3.18
CA ARG A 424 -0.91 39.95 -3.34
C ARG A 424 -2.19 40.57 -3.87
N LEU A 425 -2.63 40.09 -5.04
CA LEU A 425 -3.85 40.57 -5.69
C LEU A 425 -5.10 40.25 -4.85
N PRO A 426 -6.11 41.15 -4.83
CA PRO A 426 -7.36 40.88 -4.15
C PRO A 426 -8.06 39.63 -4.70
N VAL A 427 -8.63 38.82 -3.82
CA VAL A 427 -9.41 37.64 -4.20
C VAL A 427 -10.89 38.00 -4.27
N THR A 428 -11.50 37.74 -5.41
CA THR A 428 -12.91 38.01 -5.72
C THR A 428 -13.72 36.72 -5.78
N ILE A 429 -14.83 36.70 -5.03
CA ILE A 429 -15.81 35.63 -5.02
C ILE A 429 -17.17 36.21 -5.37
N GLU A 430 -17.81 35.66 -6.37
CA GLU A 430 -19.09 36.12 -6.91
C GLU A 430 -20.11 34.99 -6.83
N LEU A 431 -21.28 35.27 -6.26
CA LEU A 431 -22.39 34.34 -6.19
C LEU A 431 -23.44 34.75 -7.21
N LEU A 432 -23.68 33.84 -8.14
CA LEU A 432 -24.43 34.07 -9.35
C LEU A 432 -25.82 33.42 -9.24
N PRO A 433 -26.85 34.00 -9.88
CA PRO A 433 -28.15 33.35 -9.98
C PRO A 433 -27.99 31.93 -10.59
N TYR A 434 -28.53 30.91 -9.92
CA TYR A 434 -28.50 29.54 -10.43
C TYR A 434 -29.85 28.83 -10.30
N SER A 435 -30.36 28.70 -9.07
CA SER A 435 -31.69 28.15 -8.84
C SER A 435 -32.42 28.92 -7.74
N ARG A 436 -33.64 28.48 -7.42
CA ARG A 436 -34.42 29.04 -6.32
C ARG A 436 -33.69 28.96 -4.98
N ASP A 437 -32.91 27.91 -4.76
CA ASP A 437 -32.34 27.59 -3.44
C ASP A 437 -30.80 27.63 -3.44
N LEU A 438 -30.17 27.78 -4.62
CA LEU A 438 -28.72 27.75 -4.78
C LEU A 438 -28.20 28.94 -5.59
N TYR A 439 -27.01 29.42 -5.23
CA TYR A 439 -26.15 30.23 -6.09
C TYR A 439 -25.08 29.37 -6.74
N ALA A 440 -24.68 29.70 -7.97
CA ALA A 440 -23.41 29.21 -8.53
C ALA A 440 -22.26 30.10 -8.03
N THR A 441 -21.13 29.49 -7.67
CA THR A 441 -19.97 30.21 -7.12
C THR A 441 -18.94 30.43 -8.21
N ARG A 442 -18.55 31.68 -8.43
CA ARG A 442 -17.42 32.07 -9.25
C ARG A 442 -16.28 32.55 -8.36
N ILE A 443 -15.18 31.81 -8.31
CA ILE A 443 -13.99 32.14 -7.51
C ILE A 443 -12.87 32.44 -8.51
N GLU A 444 -12.32 33.66 -8.48
CA GLU A 444 -11.26 34.08 -9.42
C GLU A 444 -11.59 33.80 -10.90
N GLY A 445 -12.85 34.01 -11.28
CA GLY A 445 -13.35 33.78 -12.65
C GLY A 445 -13.79 32.34 -12.97
N VAL A 446 -13.54 31.38 -12.08
CA VAL A 446 -13.90 29.96 -12.29
C VAL A 446 -15.23 29.63 -11.62
N VAL A 447 -16.19 29.17 -12.42
CA VAL A 447 -17.50 28.70 -11.94
C VAL A 447 -17.48 27.17 -11.84
N GLU A 448 -17.65 26.62 -10.63
CA GLU A 448 -17.51 25.17 -10.42
C GLU A 448 -18.42 24.57 -9.33
N PHE A 449 -18.79 25.35 -8.31
CA PHE A 449 -19.60 24.85 -7.20
C PHE A 449 -20.91 25.61 -7.05
N VAL A 450 -21.77 25.07 -6.19
CA VAL A 450 -22.98 25.74 -5.72
C VAL A 450 -22.97 25.92 -4.22
N ILE A 451 -23.66 26.96 -3.75
CA ILE A 451 -23.86 27.25 -2.33
C ILE A 451 -25.34 27.54 -2.07
N ALA A 452 -25.87 27.03 -0.95
CA ALA A 452 -27.23 27.29 -0.51
C ALA A 452 -27.46 28.78 -0.22
N ARG A 453 -28.56 29.32 -0.77
CA ARG A 453 -28.93 30.74 -0.58
C ARG A 453 -29.12 31.10 0.90
N ASP A 454 -29.65 30.20 1.71
CA ASP A 454 -29.86 30.40 3.16
C ASP A 454 -28.57 30.66 3.94
N LYS A 455 -27.44 30.08 3.51
CA LYS A 455 -26.12 30.37 4.12
C LYS A 455 -25.72 31.81 3.90
N VAL A 456 -25.94 32.32 2.68
CA VAL A 456 -25.64 33.69 2.30
C VAL A 456 -26.60 34.66 3.00
N GLU A 457 -27.88 34.30 3.10
CA GLU A 457 -28.88 35.10 3.81
C GLU A 457 -28.54 35.25 5.30
N SER A 458 -28.02 34.19 5.92
CA SER A 458 -27.53 34.24 7.31
C SER A 458 -26.38 35.24 7.48
N VAL A 459 -25.47 35.33 6.50
CA VAL A 459 -24.38 36.33 6.49
C VAL A 459 -24.93 37.75 6.31
N LYS A 460 -25.87 37.96 5.37
CA LYS A 460 -26.53 39.26 5.16
C LYS A 460 -27.21 39.74 6.44
N GLN A 461 -28.01 38.89 7.08
CA GLN A 461 -28.70 39.20 8.33
C GLN A 461 -27.73 39.53 9.46
N HIS A 462 -26.65 38.75 9.60
CA HIS A 462 -25.63 38.99 10.63
C HIS A 462 -24.93 40.35 10.44
N LEU A 463 -24.56 40.70 9.20
CA LEU A 463 -23.94 41.98 8.87
C LEU A 463 -24.87 43.16 9.15
N THR A 464 -26.12 43.09 8.70
CA THR A 464 -27.12 44.15 8.92
C THR A 464 -27.40 44.35 10.41
N THR A 465 -27.55 43.26 11.17
CA THR A 465 -27.81 43.34 12.62
C THR A 465 -26.62 43.93 13.35
N THR A 466 -25.40 43.46 13.05
CA THR A 466 -24.17 43.94 13.69
C THR A 466 -23.94 45.43 13.42
N LEU A 467 -24.17 45.90 12.19
CA LEU A 467 -24.03 47.31 11.88
C LEU A 467 -25.04 48.17 12.65
N ALA A 468 -26.31 47.77 12.70
CA ALA A 468 -27.34 48.48 13.43
C ALA A 468 -27.09 48.52 14.96
N GLU A 469 -26.39 47.53 15.51
CA GLU A 469 -25.95 47.54 16.92
C GLU A 469 -24.77 48.48 17.15
N LEU A 470 -23.84 48.62 16.20
CA LEU A 470 -22.69 49.53 16.29
C LEU A 470 -23.08 51.01 16.08
N GLU A 471 -24.19 51.28 15.40
CA GLU A 471 -24.73 52.63 15.19
C GLU A 471 -25.49 53.18 16.41
N GLN A 472 -25.83 52.33 17.39
CA GLN A 472 -26.52 52.70 18.64
C GLN A 472 -25.52 53.04 19.74
#